data_AF-A0A1J3DEZ9-F1
#
_entry.id   AF-A0A1J3DEZ9-F1
#
_cell.length_a   1.000
_cell.length_b   1.000
_cell.length_c   1.000
_cell.angle_alpha   90.00
_cell.angle_beta   90.00
_cell.angle_gamma   90.00
#
_symmetry.space_group_name_H-M   'P 1'
#
loop_
_entity.id
_entity.type
_entity.pdbx_description
1 polymer ?
#
loop_
_entity_poly.entity_id
_entity_poly.type
_entity_poly.pdbx_seq_one_letter_code
_entity_poly.pdbx_strand_id
1 'polypeptide(L)'
;NVLYHCDPKHSYRSSNTCPDLGIFSMSQTLDYQNSCQDSFTINVPASFVPEEQELSFTHLESALRKGFEVRLVIDEIPCQECSSYRGICGFNGTTQVCCNVTSPSGEVSCVPQHQPTVDELHRRCSKPFSCGDQEDLYYPFWIPGREVCGHPDFKLDCSEGYAQLNIASVTFIILHMNYKHRIIRLARLDYISDLCPLKPVNVPLIESVLPIAVDTELLTL
;
A
#
# COMPACT_ATOMS: atom_id res chain seq x y z
N ASN A 1 15.17 -1.54 14.61
CA ASN A 1 15.29 -0.11 14.30
C ASN A 1 16.41 0.12 13.31
N VAL A 2 16.22 1.07 12.40
CA VAL A 2 17.27 1.53 11.49
C VAL A 2 17.90 2.79 12.10
N LEU A 3 19.20 2.71 12.41
CA LEU A 3 19.98 3.74 13.08
C LEU A 3 20.84 4.50 12.07
N TYR A 4 21.03 5.80 12.27
CA TYR A 4 21.85 6.63 11.39
C TYR A 4 22.62 7.73 12.14
N HIS A 5 23.54 8.39 11.43
CA HIS A 5 24.60 9.21 12.04
C HIS A 5 25.39 8.43 13.12
N CYS A 6 25.74 7.18 12.81
CA CYS A 6 26.47 6.28 13.70
C CYS A 6 27.97 6.61 13.82
N ASP A 7 28.55 6.42 15.01
CA ASP A 7 29.98 6.68 15.30
C ASP A 7 30.89 5.74 14.50
N PRO A 8 31.77 6.26 13.61
CA PRO A 8 32.68 5.47 12.78
C PRO A 8 33.74 4.66 13.56
N LYS A 9 33.87 4.86 14.87
CA LYS A 9 34.78 4.06 15.72
C LYS A 9 34.23 2.69 16.10
N HIS A 10 32.93 2.45 15.93
CA HIS A 10 32.29 1.18 16.24
C HIS A 10 32.24 0.26 15.02
N SER A 11 32.40 -1.05 15.25
CA SER A 11 32.20 -2.07 14.24
C SER A 11 30.75 -2.55 14.27
N TYR A 12 29.97 -2.17 13.26
CA TYR A 12 28.57 -2.52 13.12
C TYR A 12 28.42 -3.81 12.31
N ARG A 13 27.57 -4.73 12.79
CA ARG A 13 27.36 -6.05 12.15
C ARG A 13 26.68 -5.95 10.77
N SER A 14 25.89 -4.91 10.54
CA SER A 14 25.26 -4.61 9.25
C SER A 14 25.15 -3.10 9.09
N SER A 15 26.00 -2.51 8.24
CA SER A 15 26.04 -1.06 8.02
C SER A 15 26.42 -0.69 6.60
N ASN A 16 26.00 0.50 6.18
CA ASN A 16 26.43 1.17 4.96
C ASN A 16 26.66 2.67 5.22
N THR A 17 27.30 3.37 4.27
CA THR A 17 27.52 4.83 4.39
C THR A 17 26.67 5.57 3.37
N CYS A 18 25.82 6.47 3.86
CA CYS A 18 25.02 7.39 3.06
C CYS A 18 25.69 8.76 2.97
N PRO A 19 25.63 9.47 1.83
CA PRO A 19 26.27 10.79 1.67
C PRO A 19 25.83 11.81 2.73
N ASP A 20 24.52 11.93 2.96
CA ASP A 20 23.96 12.92 3.89
C ASP A 20 23.70 12.35 5.30
N LEU A 21 23.41 11.05 5.42
CA LEU A 21 23.03 10.40 6.69
C LEU A 21 24.19 9.69 7.42
N GLY A 22 25.41 9.76 6.88
CA GLY A 22 26.60 9.14 7.46
C GLY A 22 26.50 7.61 7.52
N ILE A 23 27.04 7.01 8.58
CA ILE A 23 26.93 5.55 8.77
C ILE A 23 25.50 5.21 9.19
N PHE A 24 24.86 4.38 8.37
CA PHE A 24 23.60 3.69 8.59
C PHE A 24 23.89 2.31 9.19
N SER A 25 23.16 1.90 10.22
CA SER A 25 23.24 0.55 10.77
C SER A 25 21.86 0.00 11.06
N MET A 26 21.63 -1.29 10.77
CA MET A 26 20.45 -1.99 11.26
C MET A 26 20.74 -2.66 12.60
N SER A 27 19.83 -2.53 13.56
CA SER A 27 19.89 -3.31 14.79
C SER A 27 18.49 -3.68 15.29
N GLN A 28 18.30 -4.98 15.55
CA GLN A 28 17.12 -5.47 16.27
C GLN A 28 17.29 -5.36 17.79
N THR A 29 18.54 -5.32 18.26
CA THR A 29 18.92 -5.17 19.66
C THR A 29 19.21 -3.70 19.98
N LEU A 30 19.28 -3.36 21.27
CA LEU A 30 19.58 -2.01 21.73
C LEU A 30 21.10 -1.72 21.74
N ASP A 31 21.92 -2.68 21.31
CA ASP A 31 23.38 -2.72 21.47
C ASP A 31 24.11 -1.50 20.90
N TYR A 32 23.55 -0.90 19.84
CA TYR A 32 24.10 0.27 19.14
C TYR A 32 23.30 1.55 19.34
N GLN A 33 22.24 1.54 20.17
CA GLN A 33 21.33 2.69 20.31
C GLN A 33 22.01 3.94 20.88
N ASN A 34 23.08 3.77 21.67
CA ASN A 34 23.90 4.87 22.18
C ASN A 34 25.07 5.27 21.25
N SER A 35 25.30 4.52 20.16
CA SER A 35 26.39 4.73 19.21
C SER A 35 25.96 5.50 17.96
N CYS A 36 24.68 5.83 17.83
CA CYS A 36 24.08 6.55 16.70
C CYS A 36 23.22 7.71 17.21
N GLN A 37 23.14 8.82 16.47
CA GLN A 37 22.43 10.02 16.94
C GLN A 37 20.92 9.90 16.74
N ASP A 38 20.50 9.27 15.65
CA ASP A 38 19.10 9.22 15.24
C ASP A 38 18.67 7.80 14.81
N SER A 39 17.35 7.60 14.78
CA SER A 39 16.75 6.34 14.34
C SER A 39 15.38 6.54 13.72
N PHE A 40 14.98 5.58 12.89
CA PHE A 40 13.65 5.50 12.31
C PHE A 40 13.24 4.03 12.18
N THR A 41 11.96 3.77 11.97
CA THR A 41 11.39 2.43 11.83
C THR A 41 10.76 2.23 10.46
N ILE A 42 10.83 0.99 9.97
CA ILE A 42 10.18 0.58 8.72
C ILE A 42 9.36 -0.67 9.00
N ASN A 43 8.04 -0.59 8.80
CA ASN A 43 7.19 -1.77 8.90
C ASN A 43 7.18 -2.50 7.54
N VAL A 44 7.49 -3.79 7.52
CA VAL A 44 7.41 -4.65 6.33
C VAL A 44 6.59 -5.91 6.64
N PRO A 45 5.95 -6.56 5.64
CA PRO A 45 5.33 -7.87 5.84
C PRO A 45 6.31 -8.91 6.39
N ALA A 46 5.89 -9.70 7.37
CA ALA A 46 6.71 -10.74 8.00
C ALA A 46 7.12 -11.84 7.02
N SER A 47 6.30 -12.10 6.00
CA SER A 47 6.60 -12.98 4.85
C SER A 47 7.87 -12.59 4.08
N PHE A 48 8.39 -11.37 4.30
CA PHE A 48 9.65 -10.91 3.75
C PHE A 48 10.88 -11.51 4.45
N VAL A 49 10.73 -11.97 5.70
CA VAL A 49 11.83 -12.44 6.55
C VAL A 49 11.80 -13.96 6.62
N PRO A 50 12.90 -14.66 6.26
CA PRO A 50 12.99 -16.11 6.43
C PRO A 50 12.82 -16.49 7.90
N GLU A 51 12.27 -17.68 8.17
CA GLU A 51 12.13 -18.23 9.54
C GLU A 51 13.49 -18.39 10.27
N GLU A 52 14.60 -18.34 9.54
CA GLU A 52 15.96 -18.43 10.06
C GLU A 52 16.58 -17.06 10.37
N GLN A 53 16.54 -16.72 11.66
CA GLN A 53 17.53 -15.95 12.45
C GLN A 53 18.30 -14.80 11.77
N GLU A 54 18.01 -13.59 12.26
CA GLU A 54 18.68 -12.30 12.02
C GLU A 54 18.40 -11.57 10.69
N LEU A 55 17.55 -10.55 10.78
CA LEU A 55 17.47 -9.46 9.81
C LEU A 55 18.84 -8.81 9.57
N SER A 56 19.20 -8.70 8.30
CA SER A 56 20.44 -8.07 7.83
C SER A 56 20.13 -6.95 6.84
N PHE A 57 21.14 -6.12 6.56
CA PHE A 57 21.00 -5.05 5.56
C PHE A 57 20.65 -5.56 4.16
N THR A 58 21.09 -6.78 3.78
CA THR A 58 20.73 -7.39 2.48
C THR A 58 19.24 -7.74 2.40
N HIS A 59 18.62 -8.07 3.53
CA HIS A 59 17.17 -8.24 3.60
C HIS A 59 16.48 -6.87 3.43
N LEU A 60 16.86 -5.85 4.21
CA LEU A 60 16.25 -4.52 4.08
C LEU A 60 16.41 -3.91 2.66
N GLU A 61 17.59 -4.02 2.06
CA GLU A 61 17.81 -3.62 0.67
C GLU A 61 16.81 -4.30 -0.28
N SER A 62 16.64 -5.62 -0.12
CA SER A 62 15.74 -6.38 -0.96
C SER A 62 14.27 -6.01 -0.74
N ALA A 63 13.85 -5.64 0.48
CA ALA A 63 12.49 -5.17 0.76
C ALA A 63 12.23 -3.80 0.13
N LEU A 64 13.16 -2.87 0.29
CA LEU A 64 13.00 -1.48 -0.13
C LEU A 64 13.11 -1.31 -1.65
N ARG A 65 14.06 -2.02 -2.29
CA ARG A 65 14.33 -1.90 -3.74
C ARG A 65 13.54 -2.88 -4.60
N LYS A 66 13.49 -4.16 -4.20
CA LYS A 66 12.73 -5.18 -4.96
C LYS A 66 11.27 -5.25 -4.55
N GLY A 67 10.86 -4.46 -3.56
CA GLY A 67 9.51 -4.45 -3.01
C GLY A 67 9.14 -5.69 -2.22
N PHE A 68 7.98 -5.59 -1.56
CA PHE A 68 7.35 -6.63 -0.78
C PHE A 68 5.98 -6.99 -1.36
N GLU A 69 5.48 -8.18 -1.05
CA GLU A 69 4.20 -8.70 -1.54
C GLU A 69 3.14 -8.64 -0.44
N VAL A 70 1.95 -8.12 -0.76
CA VAL A 70 0.78 -8.06 0.14
C VAL A 70 -0.46 -8.57 -0.57
N ARG A 71 -1.37 -9.21 0.18
CA ARG A 71 -2.63 -9.73 -0.34
C ARG A 71 -3.73 -8.66 -0.26
N LEU A 72 -4.36 -8.36 -1.39
CA LEU A 72 -5.47 -7.42 -1.48
C LEU A 72 -6.83 -8.10 -1.27
N VAL A 73 -7.68 -7.46 -0.47
CA VAL A 73 -9.09 -7.76 -0.27
C VAL A 73 -9.90 -6.76 -1.09
N ILE A 74 -10.61 -7.25 -2.11
CA ILE A 74 -11.19 -6.46 -3.20
C ILE A 74 -12.61 -6.97 -3.46
N ASP A 75 -13.62 -6.09 -3.42
CA ASP A 75 -15.04 -6.44 -3.69
C ASP A 75 -15.38 -6.21 -5.16
N GLU A 76 -15.74 -7.24 -5.91
CA GLU A 76 -15.88 -7.14 -7.38
C GLU A 76 -17.14 -6.36 -7.86
N ILE A 77 -17.09 -5.01 -7.81
CA ILE A 77 -17.86 -4.02 -8.61
C ILE A 77 -19.38 -3.80 -8.21
N PRO A 78 -19.87 -2.56 -7.84
CA PRO A 78 -21.28 -2.30 -7.37
C PRO A 78 -22.08 -1.01 -7.90
N CYS A 79 -23.21 -0.59 -7.24
CA CYS A 79 -24.29 0.48 -7.43
C CYS A 79 -25.04 0.83 -8.76
N GLN A 80 -26.42 0.78 -8.75
CA GLN A 80 -27.42 1.53 -9.61
C GLN A 80 -28.98 1.44 -9.31
N GLU A 81 -29.56 0.55 -8.44
CA GLU A 81 -31.04 0.40 -8.21
C GLU A 81 -31.58 1.52 -7.34
N CYS A 82 -31.14 1.62 -6.08
CA CYS A 82 -31.85 2.43 -5.11
C CYS A 82 -31.86 3.94 -5.37
N SER A 83 -31.09 4.47 -6.32
CA SER A 83 -31.28 5.83 -6.80
C SER A 83 -32.70 5.99 -7.40
N SER A 84 -33.27 4.92 -7.96
CA SER A 84 -34.70 4.82 -8.30
C SER A 84 -35.62 4.62 -7.09
N TYR A 85 -35.13 4.03 -5.99
CA TYR A 85 -35.82 3.87 -4.70
C TYR A 85 -35.62 5.04 -3.71
N ARG A 86 -35.09 6.19 -4.15
CA ARG A 86 -34.78 7.39 -3.34
C ARG A 86 -33.77 7.18 -2.19
N GLY A 87 -32.85 6.23 -2.30
CA GLY A 87 -31.76 6.05 -1.34
C GLY A 87 -30.43 6.73 -1.73
N ILE A 88 -29.52 6.78 -0.77
CA ILE A 88 -28.19 7.41 -0.77
C ILE A 88 -27.14 6.32 -0.96
N CYS A 89 -26.57 6.16 -2.17
CA CYS A 89 -25.46 5.22 -2.39
C CYS A 89 -24.14 5.75 -1.79
N GLY A 90 -23.39 4.87 -1.15
CA GLY A 90 -22.12 5.20 -0.50
C GLY A 90 -21.23 3.97 -0.37
N PHE A 91 -19.94 4.18 -0.19
CA PHE A 91 -19.02 3.08 0.08
C PHE A 91 -18.91 2.85 1.59
N ASN A 92 -19.23 1.63 2.03
CA ASN A 92 -18.71 1.10 3.28
C ASN A 92 -17.36 0.43 2.93
N GLY A 93 -16.31 1.24 2.84
CA GLY A 93 -14.98 0.82 2.38
C GLY A 93 -14.94 0.48 0.88
N THR A 94 -14.94 -0.80 0.54
CA THR A 94 -14.96 -1.35 -0.83
C THR A 94 -16.37 -1.54 -1.38
N THR A 95 -17.36 -1.69 -0.51
CA THR A 95 -18.70 -2.13 -0.87
C THR A 95 -19.65 -0.94 -1.05
N GLN A 96 -20.32 -0.86 -2.20
CA GLN A 96 -21.31 0.18 -2.45
C GLN A 96 -22.69 -0.22 -1.88
N VAL A 97 -22.94 0.25 -0.67
CA VAL A 97 -24.24 0.22 0.00
C VAL A 97 -25.13 1.35 -0.51
N CYS A 98 -26.40 1.35 -0.13
CA CYS A 98 -27.25 2.52 -0.22
C CYS A 98 -28.10 2.71 1.04
N CYS A 99 -28.66 3.91 1.29
CA CYS A 99 -29.51 4.19 2.46
C CYS A 99 -30.74 5.09 2.21
N ASN A 100 -31.93 4.67 2.64
CA ASN A 100 -33.22 5.35 2.55
C ASN A 100 -33.72 5.81 3.95
N VAL A 101 -34.70 6.72 4.02
CA VAL A 101 -35.34 7.21 5.26
C VAL A 101 -36.83 6.85 5.24
N THR A 102 -37.32 6.12 6.23
CA THR A 102 -38.63 5.45 6.15
C THR A 102 -39.73 5.95 7.09
N SER A 103 -39.43 6.77 8.11
CA SER A 103 -40.38 7.11 9.18
C SER A 103 -40.44 8.61 9.53
N PRO A 104 -41.60 9.16 10.00
CA PRO A 104 -41.73 10.56 10.42
C PRO A 104 -40.85 10.96 11.62
N SER A 105 -40.27 9.98 12.32
CA SER A 105 -39.32 10.12 13.41
C SER A 105 -37.85 10.34 12.96
N GLY A 106 -37.53 10.18 11.67
CA GLY A 106 -36.21 10.50 11.11
C GLY A 106 -35.16 9.36 11.09
N GLU A 107 -35.60 8.10 11.10
CA GLU A 107 -34.70 6.93 11.10
C GLU A 107 -34.16 6.56 9.70
N VAL A 108 -32.86 6.21 9.61
CA VAL A 108 -32.13 5.89 8.37
C VAL A 108 -31.91 4.37 8.25
N SER A 109 -32.12 3.80 7.06
CA SER A 109 -32.08 2.35 6.79
C SER A 109 -31.32 2.04 5.49
N CYS A 110 -30.40 1.06 5.50
CA CYS A 110 -29.51 0.79 4.36
C CYS A 110 -29.79 -0.51 3.58
N VAL A 111 -29.84 -0.41 2.24
CA VAL A 111 -30.08 -1.46 1.22
C VAL A 111 -29.18 -1.23 -0.01
N PRO A 112 -28.50 -2.26 -0.60
CA PRO A 112 -27.68 -2.12 -1.82
C PRO A 112 -28.42 -1.73 -3.13
N GLN A 113 -27.68 -1.57 -4.25
CA GLN A 113 -28.19 -1.05 -5.54
C GLN A 113 -27.71 -1.82 -6.83
N HIS A 114 -28.55 -2.32 -7.77
CA HIS A 114 -28.36 -2.09 -9.24
C HIS A 114 -27.19 -2.66 -9.99
N GLN A 115 -26.30 -1.71 -10.22
CA GLN A 115 -25.31 -1.61 -11.27
C GLN A 115 -25.97 -1.31 -12.62
N PRO A 116 -25.27 -0.62 -13.55
CA PRO A 116 -25.41 -0.98 -14.95
C PRO A 116 -25.25 -2.50 -14.96
N THR A 117 -26.33 -3.22 -15.27
CA THR A 117 -26.59 -4.62 -14.85
C THR A 117 -25.29 -5.38 -14.74
N VAL A 118 -24.90 -5.90 -13.56
CA VAL A 118 -23.53 -6.36 -13.19
C VAL A 118 -22.56 -6.59 -14.38
N ASP A 119 -22.93 -7.47 -15.32
CA ASP A 119 -22.38 -7.63 -16.68
C ASP A 119 -21.88 -6.37 -17.43
N GLU A 120 -22.61 -5.26 -17.52
CA GLU A 120 -22.22 -4.04 -18.22
C GLU A 120 -21.10 -3.30 -17.47
N LEU A 121 -21.23 -3.14 -16.15
CA LEU A 121 -20.18 -2.53 -15.36
C LEU A 121 -18.93 -3.42 -15.32
N HIS A 122 -19.11 -4.74 -15.19
CA HIS A 122 -18.05 -5.73 -15.36
C HIS A 122 -17.38 -5.61 -16.74
N ARG A 123 -18.13 -5.62 -17.85
CA ARG A 123 -17.57 -5.43 -19.22
C ARG A 123 -16.85 -4.10 -19.41
N ARG A 124 -17.21 -3.05 -18.67
CA ARG A 124 -16.56 -1.74 -18.72
C ARG A 124 -15.29 -1.69 -17.88
N CYS A 125 -15.28 -2.33 -16.71
CA CYS A 125 -14.24 -2.20 -15.69
C CYS A 125 -13.22 -3.35 -15.69
N SER A 126 -13.60 -4.55 -16.16
CA SER A 126 -12.68 -5.66 -16.46
C SER A 126 -11.83 -5.42 -17.72
N LYS A 127 -12.06 -4.32 -18.45
CA LYS A 127 -11.14 -3.90 -19.53
C LYS A 127 -9.82 -3.42 -18.91
N PRO A 128 -8.68 -3.98 -19.33
CA PRO A 128 -7.37 -3.52 -18.89
C PRO A 128 -7.07 -2.08 -19.33
N PHE A 129 -6.11 -1.46 -18.63
CA PHE A 129 -5.47 -0.19 -18.97
C PHE A 129 -3.97 -0.25 -18.58
N SER A 130 -3.16 0.60 -19.19
CA SER A 130 -1.74 0.75 -18.84
C SER A 130 -1.52 1.99 -17.97
N CYS A 131 -0.52 1.94 -17.10
CA CYS A 131 -0.10 3.06 -16.25
C CYS A 131 1.40 2.96 -15.98
N GLY A 132 2.19 3.94 -16.47
CA GLY A 132 3.65 3.87 -16.39
C GLY A 132 4.21 2.63 -17.11
N ASP A 133 4.96 1.83 -16.38
CA ASP A 133 5.59 0.56 -16.78
C ASP A 133 4.65 -0.65 -16.67
N GLN A 134 3.48 -0.51 -16.04
CA GLN A 134 2.53 -1.60 -15.86
C GLN A 134 1.50 -1.63 -17.01
N GLU A 135 1.37 -2.81 -17.62
CA GLU A 135 0.32 -3.15 -18.57
C GLU A 135 -0.75 -4.04 -17.90
N ASP A 136 -1.92 -4.17 -18.52
CA ASP A 136 -3.02 -5.01 -18.05
C ASP A 136 -3.56 -4.74 -16.62
N LEU A 137 -3.51 -3.48 -16.17
CA LEU A 137 -4.14 -3.07 -14.92
C LEU A 137 -5.67 -2.97 -15.07
N TYR A 138 -6.41 -3.35 -14.03
CA TYR A 138 -7.85 -3.16 -13.89
C TYR A 138 -8.25 -3.07 -12.41
N TYR A 139 -9.57 -3.09 -12.12
CA TYR A 139 -10.12 -3.08 -10.76
C TYR A 139 -9.30 -3.96 -9.78
N PRO A 140 -8.82 -3.43 -8.65
CA PRO A 140 -9.27 -2.21 -7.95
C PRO A 140 -8.64 -0.92 -8.47
N PHE A 141 -7.62 -0.97 -9.30
CA PHE A 141 -6.89 0.23 -9.70
C PHE A 141 -7.67 1.09 -10.67
N TRP A 142 -7.48 2.40 -10.58
CA TRP A 142 -8.04 3.36 -11.51
C TRP A 142 -7.14 4.57 -11.73
N ILE A 143 -7.37 5.20 -12.87
CA ILE A 143 -6.76 6.45 -13.31
C ILE A 143 -7.90 7.45 -13.61
N PRO A 144 -7.62 8.76 -13.71
CA PRO A 144 -8.64 9.74 -14.10
C PRO A 144 -9.41 9.32 -15.36
N GLY A 145 -10.74 9.35 -15.29
CA GLY A 145 -11.65 8.82 -16.31
C GLY A 145 -12.06 7.35 -16.14
N ARG A 146 -11.55 6.63 -15.13
CA ARG A 146 -11.96 5.27 -14.75
C ARG A 146 -12.36 5.14 -13.27
N GLU A 147 -12.72 6.23 -12.61
CA GLU A 147 -13.10 6.32 -11.19
C GLU A 147 -14.15 5.27 -10.80
N VAL A 148 -15.19 5.13 -11.62
CA VAL A 148 -16.32 4.19 -11.42
C VAL A 148 -15.90 2.71 -11.59
N CYS A 149 -14.68 2.47 -12.06
CA CYS A 149 -14.08 1.16 -12.29
C CYS A 149 -12.92 0.86 -11.35
N GLY A 150 -12.81 1.60 -10.25
CA GLY A 150 -11.76 1.43 -9.25
C GLY A 150 -12.27 1.57 -7.83
N HIS A 151 -11.44 1.16 -6.89
CA HIS A 151 -11.64 1.37 -5.47
C HIS A 151 -11.01 2.71 -5.04
N PRO A 152 -11.68 3.55 -4.23
CA PRO A 152 -11.19 4.89 -3.86
C PRO A 152 -9.72 4.95 -3.42
N ASP A 153 -9.25 3.96 -2.65
CA ASP A 153 -7.90 3.93 -2.08
C ASP A 153 -6.83 3.46 -3.10
N PHE A 154 -7.23 2.96 -4.27
CA PHE A 154 -6.35 2.43 -5.33
C PHE A 154 -6.26 3.36 -6.55
N LYS A 155 -6.32 4.68 -6.31
CA LYS A 155 -6.02 5.67 -7.33
C LYS A 155 -4.54 5.59 -7.72
N LEU A 156 -4.28 5.46 -9.02
CA LEU A 156 -2.93 5.52 -9.56
C LEU A 156 -2.58 6.89 -10.14
N ASP A 157 -1.33 7.26 -9.97
CA ASP A 157 -0.64 8.28 -10.75
C ASP A 157 0.34 7.56 -11.70
N CYS A 158 0.32 7.89 -12.98
CA CYS A 158 1.14 7.25 -14.02
C CYS A 158 2.37 8.09 -14.40
N SER A 159 2.68 9.11 -13.59
CA SER A 159 3.81 10.01 -13.80
C SER A 159 5.16 9.30 -13.66
N GLU A 160 6.19 9.89 -14.27
CA GLU A 160 7.59 9.44 -14.20
C GLU A 160 7.86 8.00 -14.69
N GLY A 161 6.89 7.39 -15.38
CA GLY A 161 7.05 6.06 -15.99
C GLY A 161 6.71 4.89 -15.06
N TYR A 162 6.12 5.13 -13.89
CA TYR A 162 5.70 4.08 -12.95
C TYR A 162 4.19 4.12 -12.68
N ALA A 163 3.60 2.98 -12.36
CA ALA A 163 2.28 2.92 -11.72
C ALA A 163 2.40 3.27 -10.23
N GLN A 164 2.23 4.54 -9.88
CA GLN A 164 2.40 5.04 -8.51
C GLN A 164 1.08 4.97 -7.72
N LEU A 165 1.16 4.51 -6.46
CA LEU A 165 0.05 4.39 -5.51
C LEU A 165 0.42 5.15 -4.23
N ASN A 166 -0.40 6.13 -3.83
CA ASN A 166 -0.15 6.94 -2.64
C ASN A 166 -0.91 6.37 -1.44
N ILE A 167 -0.18 5.99 -0.39
CA ILE A 167 -0.73 5.41 0.85
C ILE A 167 -0.26 6.28 2.01
N ALA A 168 -1.20 6.93 2.69
CA ALA A 168 -0.93 8.02 3.63
C ALA A 168 -0.01 9.10 3.00
N SER A 169 1.20 9.28 3.53
CA SER A 169 2.20 10.23 3.01
C SER A 169 3.37 9.57 2.29
N VAL A 170 3.23 8.31 1.85
CA VAL A 170 4.27 7.54 1.17
C VAL A 170 3.79 7.12 -0.22
N THR A 171 4.63 7.35 -1.22
CA THR A 171 4.39 6.93 -2.59
C THR A 171 5.05 5.58 -2.84
N PHE A 172 4.24 4.61 -3.25
CA PHE A 172 4.68 3.29 -3.67
C PHE A 172 4.59 3.17 -5.18
N ILE A 173 5.38 2.28 -5.77
CA ILE A 173 5.23 1.85 -7.16
C ILE A 173 4.75 0.39 -7.19
N ILE A 174 3.84 0.10 -8.11
CA ILE A 174 3.42 -1.27 -8.41
C ILE A 174 4.49 -1.89 -9.30
N LEU A 175 5.18 -2.90 -8.77
CA LEU A 175 6.14 -3.69 -9.55
C LEU A 175 5.46 -4.83 -10.31
N HIS A 176 4.39 -5.38 -9.74
CA HIS A 176 3.63 -6.50 -10.31
C HIS A 176 2.27 -6.67 -9.60
N MET A 177 1.23 -7.06 -10.34
CA MET A 177 -0.05 -7.48 -9.78
C MET A 177 -0.41 -8.91 -10.23
N ASN A 178 -0.46 -9.84 -9.28
CA ASN A 178 -1.02 -11.16 -9.48
C ASN A 178 -2.52 -11.16 -9.17
N TYR A 179 -3.35 -10.88 -10.18
CA TYR A 179 -4.80 -10.87 -10.04
C TYR A 179 -5.40 -12.22 -9.61
N LYS A 180 -4.84 -13.35 -10.07
CA LYS A 180 -5.34 -14.69 -9.72
C LYS A 180 -5.27 -14.97 -8.22
N HIS A 181 -4.21 -14.53 -7.55
CA HIS A 181 -4.03 -14.72 -6.10
C HIS A 181 -4.33 -13.46 -5.28
N ARG A 182 -4.71 -12.36 -5.96
CA ARG A 182 -4.85 -11.00 -5.42
C ARG A 182 -3.61 -10.55 -4.63
N ILE A 183 -2.42 -10.80 -5.18
CA ILE A 183 -1.14 -10.39 -4.56
C ILE A 183 -0.55 -9.24 -5.36
N ILE A 184 -0.37 -8.09 -4.72
CA ILE A 184 0.33 -6.93 -5.29
C ILE A 184 1.75 -6.88 -4.74
N ARG A 185 2.73 -6.58 -5.59
CA ARG A 185 4.11 -6.32 -5.21
C ARG A 185 4.38 -4.82 -5.27
N LEU A 186 4.68 -4.23 -4.12
CA LEU A 186 4.90 -2.79 -3.96
C LEU A 186 6.34 -2.51 -3.54
N ALA A 187 6.98 -1.52 -4.15
CA ALA A 187 8.22 -0.92 -3.66
C ALA A 187 7.97 0.56 -3.30
N ARG A 188 8.78 1.11 -2.39
CA ARG A 188 8.72 2.54 -2.06
C ARG A 188 9.49 3.35 -3.11
N LEU A 189 8.87 4.40 -3.65
CA LEU A 189 9.49 5.23 -4.68
C LEU A 189 10.78 5.90 -4.19
N ASP A 190 10.81 6.32 -2.92
CA ASP A 190 11.96 7.01 -2.30
C ASP A 190 13.18 6.12 -2.03
N TYR A 191 13.08 4.80 -2.29
CA TYR A 191 14.20 3.85 -2.15
C TYR A 191 14.55 3.08 -3.43
N ILE A 192 13.90 3.37 -4.57
CA ILE A 192 14.08 2.55 -5.78
C ILE A 192 15.50 2.66 -6.37
N SER A 193 16.05 3.88 -6.39
CA SER A 193 17.37 4.19 -6.95
C SER A 193 18.51 4.08 -5.93
N ASP A 194 18.28 4.50 -4.68
CA ASP A 194 19.27 4.56 -3.61
C ASP A 194 18.61 4.15 -2.27
N LEU A 195 19.36 3.52 -1.37
CA LEU A 195 18.93 3.16 -0.02
C LEU A 195 19.06 4.31 0.98
N CYS A 196 19.62 5.43 0.54
CA CYS A 196 19.88 6.62 1.32
C CYS A 196 18.83 7.71 1.02
N PRO A 197 17.62 7.65 1.62
CA PRO A 197 16.60 8.67 1.41
C PRO A 197 17.07 10.00 2.01
N LEU A 198 16.84 11.11 1.32
CA LEU A 198 17.19 12.44 1.84
C LEU A 198 16.47 12.80 3.15
N LYS A 199 15.31 12.16 3.41
CA LYS A 199 14.52 12.31 4.64
C LYS A 199 13.85 10.96 5.00
N PRO A 200 14.36 10.20 5.98
CA PRO A 200 13.66 9.04 6.50
C PRO A 200 12.32 9.45 7.12
N VAL A 201 11.23 8.78 6.76
CA VAL A 201 9.88 9.09 7.30
C VAL A 201 9.33 7.90 8.07
N ASN A 202 9.10 8.10 9.37
CA ASN A 202 8.40 7.17 10.26
C ASN A 202 6.90 7.18 9.95
N VAL A 203 6.46 6.31 9.03
CA VAL A 203 5.03 6.11 8.73
C VAL A 203 4.67 4.65 9.01
N PRO A 204 3.77 4.37 9.97
CA PRO A 204 3.16 3.05 10.11
C PRO A 204 2.46 2.69 8.81
N LEU A 205 2.95 1.64 8.14
CA LEU A 205 2.58 1.37 6.74
C LEU A 205 1.12 0.94 6.58
N ILE A 206 0.53 0.34 7.63
CA ILE A 206 -0.83 -0.19 7.61
C ILE A 206 -1.47 -0.02 9.00
N GLU A 207 -2.55 0.76 9.08
CA GLU A 207 -3.59 0.57 10.10
C GLU A 207 -4.99 1.11 9.69
N SER A 208 -5.10 1.91 8.61
CA SER A 208 -6.39 2.52 8.23
C SER A 208 -6.70 2.75 6.74
N VAL A 209 -5.78 2.46 5.80
CA VAL A 209 -5.89 2.99 4.40
C VAL A 209 -5.92 1.92 3.30
N LEU A 210 -5.64 0.64 3.59
CA LEU A 210 -5.72 -0.41 2.59
C LEU A 210 -6.49 -1.61 3.12
N PRO A 211 -7.42 -2.20 2.34
CA PRO A 211 -7.96 -3.53 2.59
C PRO A 211 -6.91 -4.58 2.18
N ILE A 212 -5.74 -4.55 2.83
CA ILE A 212 -4.81 -5.67 2.83
C ILE A 212 -5.33 -6.70 3.82
N ALA A 213 -5.14 -7.98 3.53
CA ALA A 213 -5.61 -9.05 4.40
C ALA A 213 -4.91 -8.98 5.78
N VAL A 214 -5.73 -9.00 6.84
CA VAL A 214 -5.33 -8.75 8.25
C VAL A 214 -4.40 -9.85 8.81
N ASP A 215 -4.26 -10.96 8.09
CA ASP A 215 -3.28 -12.03 8.33
C ASP A 215 -1.85 -11.66 7.91
N THR A 216 -1.63 -10.48 7.33
CA THR A 216 -0.29 -9.95 7.08
C THR A 216 0.36 -9.51 8.39
N GLU A 217 0.99 -10.44 9.10
CA GLU A 217 1.88 -10.13 10.22
C GLU A 217 2.96 -9.13 9.74
N LEU A 218 3.26 -8.12 10.56
CA LEU A 218 4.21 -7.04 10.23
C LEU A 218 5.42 -7.10 11.16
N LEU A 219 6.61 -6.98 10.57
CA LEU A 219 7.85 -6.80 11.31
C LEU A 219 8.26 -5.33 11.26
N THR A 220 8.47 -4.76 12.45
CA THR A 220 9.00 -3.40 12.62
C THR A 220 10.53 -3.46 12.62
N LEU A 221 11.15 -2.87 11.60
CA LEU A 221 12.60 -2.86 11.37
C LEU A 221 13.27 -1.58 11.82
#